data_AF-A0AAN8D1J0-F1
#
_entry.id   AF-A0AAN8D1J0-F1
#
_cell.length_a   1.000
_cell.length_b   1.000
_cell.length_c   1.000
_cell.angle_alpha   90.00
_cell.angle_beta   90.00
_cell.angle_gamma   90.00
#
_symmetry.space_group_name_H-M   'P 1'
#
loop_
_entity.id
_entity.type
_entity.pdbx_description
1 polymer ?
#
loop_
_entity_poly.entity_id
_entity_poly.type
_entity_poly.pdbx_seq_one_letter_code
_entity_poly.pdbx_strand_id
1 'polypeptide(L)'
;MKPPELILILIHGQKVNTMTLSWMTTIYLRKMTAQMMIVMQTRLNIVKKRLHLKLPLLNVISVQGYIIMWKRQVIKEKRLKGKSYKNATGQERQPKTMGPPCTSQHCLRSEKLSCELLSEEERTDIFNNFWSMPSWETRKLYIQTLVENVPIKQKKGGVASRRKTSLSYHL
;
A
#
# COMPACT_ATOMS: atom_id res chain seq x y z
N MET A 1 14.92 7.41 -100.65
CA MET A 1 15.73 8.59 -100.23
C MET A 1 15.06 9.24 -99.01
N LYS A 2 15.83 9.94 -98.16
CA LYS A 2 15.46 10.66 -96.91
C LYS A 2 16.42 11.87 -96.74
N PRO A 3 16.19 12.87 -95.86
CA PRO A 3 15.03 13.13 -94.98
C PRO A 3 14.04 14.15 -95.62
N PRO A 4 13.95 15.49 -95.36
CA PRO A 4 14.71 16.42 -94.50
C PRO A 4 13.92 17.09 -93.33
N GLU A 5 14.58 18.06 -92.66
CA GLU A 5 14.18 19.22 -91.81
C GLU A 5 12.66 19.55 -91.61
N LEU A 6 12.11 19.70 -90.38
CA LEU A 6 12.20 20.86 -89.44
C LEU A 6 11.59 22.16 -90.05
N ILE A 7 10.78 23.02 -89.41
CA ILE A 7 10.64 23.59 -88.06
C ILE A 7 9.12 23.99 -87.91
N LEU A 8 8.40 24.04 -86.77
CA LEU A 8 8.42 25.08 -85.72
C LEU A 8 7.39 24.75 -84.61
N ILE A 9 7.77 24.98 -83.35
CA ILE A 9 6.91 24.85 -82.17
C ILE A 9 6.21 26.20 -81.91
N LEU A 10 4.87 26.24 -81.86
CA LEU A 10 4.17 27.28 -81.10
C LEU A 10 3.02 26.73 -80.27
N ILE A 11 3.11 27.04 -78.98
CA ILE A 11 2.25 26.57 -77.90
C ILE A 11 1.03 27.48 -77.79
N HIS A 12 -0.18 26.93 -77.92
CA HIS A 12 -1.40 27.57 -77.42
C HIS A 12 -2.00 26.80 -76.24
N GLY A 13 -1.43 27.08 -75.06
CA GLY A 13 -2.14 27.13 -73.78
C GLY A 13 -3.10 25.99 -73.42
N GLN A 14 -2.57 24.81 -73.09
CA GLN A 14 -3.30 23.86 -72.25
C GLN A 14 -3.55 24.47 -70.85
N LYS A 15 -4.70 25.13 -70.68
CA LYS A 15 -5.22 25.59 -69.39
C LYS A 15 -6.38 24.72 -68.91
N VAL A 16 -6.13 23.40 -68.86
CA VAL A 16 -7.11 22.42 -68.38
C VAL A 16 -6.43 21.45 -67.40
N ASN A 17 -7.11 21.14 -66.30
CA ASN A 17 -6.81 20.02 -65.39
C ASN A 17 -5.52 20.01 -64.55
N THR A 18 -5.24 21.10 -63.80
CA THR A 18 -4.48 20.97 -62.52
C THR A 18 -5.40 20.98 -61.30
N MET A 19 -6.42 21.85 -61.26
CA MET A 19 -7.37 21.91 -60.14
C MET A 19 -8.24 20.66 -60.01
N THR A 20 -8.74 20.09 -61.12
CA THR A 20 -9.65 18.93 -61.10
C THR A 20 -8.97 17.65 -60.62
N LEU A 21 -7.74 17.37 -61.09
CA LEU A 21 -6.94 16.23 -60.63
C LEU A 21 -6.54 16.39 -59.15
N SER A 22 -6.19 17.60 -58.70
CA SER A 22 -5.94 17.90 -57.29
C SER A 22 -7.18 17.68 -56.40
N TRP A 23 -8.36 18.12 -56.85
CA TRP A 23 -9.62 17.89 -56.12
C TRP A 23 -10.02 16.41 -56.10
N MET A 24 -9.94 15.70 -57.23
CA MET A 24 -10.27 14.27 -57.31
C MET A 24 -9.33 13.42 -56.45
N THR A 25 -8.01 13.67 -56.49
CA THR A 25 -7.04 12.98 -55.60
C THR A 25 -7.29 13.31 -54.13
N THR A 26 -7.60 14.55 -53.77
CA THR A 26 -7.94 14.94 -52.39
C THR A 26 -9.22 14.26 -51.90
N ILE A 27 -10.26 14.15 -52.73
CA ILE A 27 -11.51 13.44 -52.40
C ILE A 27 -11.24 11.94 -52.25
N TYR A 28 -10.46 11.34 -53.14
CA TYR A 28 -10.12 9.92 -53.08
C TYR A 28 -9.30 9.58 -51.82
N LEU A 29 -8.27 10.40 -51.52
CA LEU A 29 -7.47 10.28 -50.30
C LEU A 29 -8.32 10.45 -49.04
N ARG A 30 -9.24 11.43 -48.99
CA ARG A 30 -10.17 11.62 -47.86
C ARG A 30 -11.15 10.45 -47.69
N LYS A 31 -11.64 9.85 -48.78
CA LYS A 31 -12.47 8.64 -48.71
C LYS A 31 -11.67 7.41 -48.24
N MET A 32 -10.44 7.25 -48.73
CA MET A 32 -9.54 6.17 -48.31
C MET A 32 -9.15 6.28 -46.83
N THR A 33 -8.82 7.48 -46.34
CA THR A 33 -8.52 7.67 -44.90
C THR A 33 -9.75 7.46 -44.03
N ALA A 34 -10.94 7.92 -44.45
CA ALA A 34 -12.19 7.62 -43.74
C ALA A 34 -12.47 6.11 -43.66
N GLN A 35 -12.33 5.37 -44.77
CA GLN A 35 -12.49 3.92 -44.81
C GLN A 35 -11.49 3.22 -43.89
N MET A 36 -10.21 3.64 -43.90
CA MET A 36 -9.20 3.09 -43.00
C MET A 36 -9.48 3.42 -41.53
N MET A 37 -9.93 4.63 -41.21
CA MET A 37 -10.31 5.02 -39.85
C MET A 37 -11.50 4.20 -39.34
N ILE A 38 -12.50 3.92 -40.19
CA ILE A 38 -13.62 3.02 -39.86
C ILE A 38 -13.11 1.60 -39.58
N VAL A 39 -12.22 1.05 -40.42
CA VAL A 39 -11.64 -0.29 -40.20
C VAL A 39 -10.79 -0.34 -38.93
N MET A 40 -9.98 0.69 -38.66
CA MET A 40 -9.19 0.84 -37.42
C MET A 40 -10.10 0.89 -36.20
N GLN A 41 -11.15 1.73 -36.22
CA GLN A 41 -12.10 1.87 -35.11
C GLN A 41 -12.92 0.59 -34.89
N THR A 42 -13.30 -0.10 -35.97
CA THR A 42 -14.00 -1.39 -35.89
C THR A 42 -13.11 -2.47 -35.30
N ARG A 43 -11.83 -2.55 -35.71
CA ARG A 43 -10.83 -3.44 -35.10
C ARG A 43 -10.61 -3.11 -33.62
N LEU A 44 -10.49 -1.82 -33.27
CA LEU A 44 -10.37 -1.37 -31.88
C LEU A 44 -11.60 -1.77 -31.04
N ASN A 45 -12.80 -1.62 -31.59
CA ASN A 45 -14.05 -2.01 -30.93
C ASN A 45 -14.17 -3.53 -30.77
N ILE A 46 -13.74 -4.32 -31.76
CA ILE A 46 -13.67 -5.79 -31.66
C ILE A 46 -12.66 -6.22 -30.60
N VAL A 47 -11.47 -5.61 -30.55
CA VAL A 47 -10.46 -5.87 -29.51
C VAL A 47 -10.98 -5.49 -28.12
N LYS A 48 -11.61 -4.32 -27.96
CA LYS A 48 -12.25 -3.90 -26.69
C LYS A 48 -13.37 -4.86 -26.26
N LYS A 49 -14.24 -5.29 -27.18
CA LYS A 49 -15.32 -6.26 -26.90
C LYS A 49 -14.74 -7.62 -26.51
N ARG A 50 -13.66 -8.06 -27.16
CA ARG A 50 -12.92 -9.29 -26.83
C ARG A 50 -12.16 -9.20 -25.49
N LEU A 51 -11.71 -8.00 -25.08
CA LEU A 51 -11.14 -7.76 -23.75
C LEU A 51 -12.22 -7.84 -22.65
N HIS A 52 -13.35 -7.18 -22.85
CA HIS A 52 -14.49 -7.23 -21.91
C HIS A 52 -15.06 -8.64 -21.74
N LEU A 53 -15.09 -9.45 -22.80
CA LEU A 53 -15.51 -10.86 -22.74
C LEU A 53 -14.44 -11.82 -22.16
N LYS A 54 -13.20 -11.35 -21.91
CA LYS A 54 -12.07 -12.15 -21.40
C LYS A 54 -11.53 -11.70 -20.04
N LEU A 55 -12.18 -10.78 -19.35
CA LEU A 55 -11.96 -10.55 -17.91
C LEU A 55 -12.96 -11.42 -17.14
N PRO A 56 -12.59 -12.64 -16.72
CA PRO A 56 -13.56 -13.57 -16.13
C PRO A 56 -13.84 -13.15 -14.69
N LEU A 57 -15.01 -13.55 -14.19
CA LEU A 57 -15.49 -13.29 -12.83
C LEU A 57 -14.56 -13.82 -11.72
N LEU A 58 -13.58 -14.66 -12.07
CA LEU A 58 -12.44 -15.07 -11.24
C LEU A 58 -11.65 -13.89 -10.64
N ASN A 59 -11.56 -12.75 -11.35
CA ASN A 59 -10.88 -11.56 -10.83
C ASN A 59 -11.68 -10.81 -9.75
N VAL A 60 -12.99 -10.98 -9.67
CA VAL A 60 -13.82 -10.26 -8.67
C VAL A 60 -13.68 -10.91 -7.29
N ILE A 61 -13.66 -12.24 -7.23
CA ILE A 61 -13.52 -12.99 -5.98
C ILE A 61 -12.11 -12.82 -5.39
N SER A 62 -11.07 -12.85 -6.23
CA SER A 62 -9.68 -12.64 -5.78
C SER A 62 -9.45 -11.21 -5.28
N VAL A 63 -9.96 -10.19 -5.97
CA VAL A 63 -9.89 -8.79 -5.54
C VAL A 63 -10.70 -8.56 -4.27
N GLN A 64 -11.90 -9.12 -4.13
CA GLN A 64 -12.70 -8.99 -2.91
C GLN A 64 -12.03 -9.68 -1.71
N GLY A 65 -11.45 -10.87 -1.92
CA GLY A 65 -10.64 -11.57 -0.90
C GLY A 65 -9.43 -10.76 -0.47
N TYR A 66 -8.71 -10.16 -1.42
CA TYR A 66 -7.58 -9.26 -1.16
C TYR A 66 -8.01 -8.01 -0.36
N ILE A 67 -9.12 -7.36 -0.73
CA ILE A 67 -9.65 -6.19 0.00
C ILE A 67 -10.01 -6.56 1.45
N ILE A 68 -10.62 -7.73 1.68
CA ILE A 68 -10.92 -8.23 3.03
C ILE A 68 -9.64 -8.49 3.83
N MET A 69 -8.64 -9.13 3.22
CA MET A 69 -7.34 -9.41 3.84
C MET A 69 -6.60 -8.11 4.21
N TRP A 70 -6.54 -7.14 3.30
CA TRP A 70 -5.90 -5.84 3.54
C TRP A 70 -6.61 -5.07 4.66
N LYS A 71 -7.95 -5.01 4.66
CA LYS A 71 -8.73 -4.40 5.77
C LYS A 71 -8.41 -5.06 7.12
N ARG A 72 -8.30 -6.40 7.16
CA ARG A 72 -7.88 -7.14 8.37
C ARG A 72 -6.46 -6.77 8.81
N GLN A 73 -5.53 -6.60 7.87
CA GLN A 73 -4.15 -6.20 8.16
C GLN A 73 -4.06 -4.77 8.71
N VAL A 74 -4.76 -3.81 8.10
CA VAL A 74 -4.85 -2.42 8.61
C VAL A 74 -5.43 -2.38 10.02
N ILE A 75 -6.45 -3.19 10.33
CA ILE A 75 -7.02 -3.28 11.69
C ILE A 75 -6.03 -3.92 12.67
N LYS A 76 -5.29 -4.97 12.26
CA LYS A 76 -4.22 -5.57 13.08
C LYS A 76 -3.14 -4.54 13.41
N GLU A 77 -2.70 -3.76 12.43
CA GLU A 77 -1.68 -2.73 12.60
C GLU A 77 -2.17 -1.59 13.52
N LYS A 78 -3.39 -1.09 13.32
CA LYS A 78 -4.00 -0.09 14.22
C LYS A 78 -4.08 -0.58 15.66
N ARG A 79 -4.55 -1.82 15.87
CA ARG A 79 -4.58 -2.45 17.20
C ARG A 79 -3.19 -2.58 17.82
N LEU A 80 -2.21 -2.99 17.02
CA LEU A 80 -0.83 -3.13 17.48
C LEU A 80 -0.26 -1.78 17.91
N LYS A 81 -0.37 -0.74 17.07
CA LYS A 81 0.03 0.65 17.35
C LYS A 81 -0.85 1.37 18.39
N GLY A 82 -1.79 0.67 19.05
CA GLY A 82 -2.68 1.24 20.05
C GLY A 82 -3.62 2.35 19.53
N LYS A 83 -3.85 2.45 18.22
CA LYS A 83 -4.70 3.48 17.60
C LYS A 83 -6.17 3.05 17.61
N SER A 84 -7.08 4.01 17.44
CA SER A 84 -8.51 3.70 17.32
C SER A 84 -8.82 2.84 16.09
N TYR A 85 -9.76 1.92 16.24
CA TYR A 85 -10.22 1.06 15.15
C TYR A 85 -11.65 0.56 15.37
N LYS A 86 -12.39 0.32 14.28
CA LYS A 86 -13.70 -0.34 14.33
C LYS A 86 -13.51 -1.87 14.30
N ASN A 87 -14.18 -2.57 15.20
CA ASN A 87 -14.16 -4.03 15.25
C ASN A 87 -15.11 -4.65 14.20
N ALA A 88 -15.21 -5.98 14.17
CA ALA A 88 -16.09 -6.69 13.23
C ALA A 88 -17.60 -6.45 13.48
N THR A 89 -17.98 -6.03 14.70
CA THR A 89 -19.37 -5.67 15.05
C THR A 89 -19.67 -4.18 14.85
N GLY A 90 -18.76 -3.43 14.22
CA GLY A 90 -18.91 -1.99 13.94
C GLY A 90 -18.56 -1.05 15.11
N GLN A 91 -18.37 -1.58 16.32
CA GLN A 91 -18.03 -0.79 17.50
C GLN A 91 -16.63 -0.18 17.37
N GLU A 92 -16.52 1.10 17.69
CA GLU A 92 -15.25 1.81 17.76
C GLU A 92 -14.51 1.46 19.06
N ARG A 93 -13.22 1.12 18.93
CA ARG A 93 -12.30 0.92 20.05
C ARG A 93 -11.43 2.16 20.14
N GLN A 94 -11.43 2.78 21.30
CA GLN A 94 -10.63 3.97 21.60
C GLN A 94 -9.12 3.69 21.48
N PRO A 95 -8.29 4.72 21.23
CA PRO A 95 -6.85 4.54 21.28
C PRO A 95 -6.40 4.18 22.70
N LYS A 96 -5.19 3.64 22.80
CA LYS A 96 -4.52 3.44 24.08
C LYS A 96 -4.04 4.77 24.61
N THR A 97 -4.33 5.02 25.88
CA THR A 97 -3.84 6.15 26.67
C THR A 97 -3.03 5.61 27.85
N MET A 98 -2.11 6.41 28.38
CA MET A 98 -1.44 6.10 29.63
C MET A 98 -2.46 6.15 30.79
N GLY A 99 -2.33 5.23 31.74
CA GLY A 99 -3.15 5.22 32.96
C GLY A 99 -2.55 6.10 34.07
N PRO A 100 -3.27 6.30 35.19
CA PRO A 100 -2.69 6.96 36.36
C PRO A 100 -1.51 6.16 36.96
N PRO A 101 -0.66 6.79 37.79
CA PRO A 101 0.38 6.11 38.56
C PRO A 101 -0.16 4.92 39.38
N CYS A 102 0.71 3.97 39.73
CA CYS A 102 0.30 2.82 40.53
C CYS A 102 0.12 3.21 42.01
N THR A 103 -1.12 3.22 42.49
CA THR A 103 -1.46 3.50 43.90
C THR A 103 -1.71 2.23 44.72
N SER A 104 -1.35 1.05 44.19
CA SER A 104 -1.66 -0.21 44.86
C SER A 104 -0.81 -0.42 46.11
N GLN A 105 -1.46 -0.80 47.21
CA GLN A 105 -0.80 -1.15 48.47
C GLN A 105 0.23 -2.29 48.34
N HIS A 106 0.13 -3.10 47.28
CA HIS A 106 1.11 -4.14 46.97
C HIS A 106 2.43 -3.56 46.45
N CYS A 107 2.37 -2.60 45.52
CA CYS A 107 3.57 -1.94 45.01
C CYS A 107 4.21 -1.05 46.07
N LEU A 108 3.41 -0.22 46.76
CA LEU A 108 3.89 0.71 47.80
C LEU A 108 4.61 0.00 48.98
N ARG A 109 4.28 -1.26 49.26
CA ARG A 109 4.94 -2.06 50.32
C ARG A 109 6.07 -2.95 49.80
N SER A 110 6.36 -2.91 48.50
CA SER A 110 7.29 -3.82 47.85
C SER A 110 8.60 -3.11 47.54
N GLU A 111 9.63 -3.37 48.36
CA GLU A 111 11.04 -3.01 48.16
C GLU A 111 11.62 -3.42 46.78
N LYS A 112 10.89 -4.21 45.99
CA LYS A 112 11.26 -4.74 44.68
C LYS A 112 10.47 -4.13 43.51
N LEU A 113 9.42 -3.37 43.79
CA LEU A 113 8.51 -2.80 42.78
C LEU A 113 8.43 -1.30 43.00
N SER A 114 9.51 -0.62 42.63
CA SER A 114 9.74 0.82 42.78
C SER A 114 8.85 1.69 41.88
N CYS A 115 7.59 1.30 41.66
CA CYS A 115 6.66 1.96 40.74
C CYS A 115 6.34 3.42 41.10
N GLU A 116 6.66 3.85 42.32
CA GLU A 116 6.54 5.22 42.81
C GLU A 116 7.76 6.11 42.48
N LEU A 117 8.90 5.52 42.10
CA LEU A 117 10.11 6.27 41.70
C LEU A 117 10.03 6.76 40.24
N LEU A 118 9.25 6.06 39.41
CA LEU A 118 9.02 6.41 38.01
C LEU A 118 8.35 7.80 37.87
N SER A 119 9.08 8.75 37.30
CA SER A 119 8.55 10.07 36.94
C SER A 119 7.48 9.99 35.85
N GLU A 120 6.63 11.02 35.74
CA GLU A 120 5.61 11.07 34.68
C GLU A 120 6.23 11.12 33.28
N GLU A 121 7.44 11.67 33.16
CA GLU A 121 8.22 11.72 31.93
C GLU A 121 8.67 10.32 31.51
N GLU A 122 9.29 9.55 32.41
CA GLU A 122 9.71 8.16 32.15
C GLU A 122 8.51 7.25 31.84
N ARG A 123 7.39 7.43 32.56
CA ARG A 123 6.15 6.70 32.28
C ARG A 123 5.63 7.01 30.87
N THR A 124 5.67 8.28 30.48
CA THR A 124 5.25 8.76 29.15
C THR A 124 6.15 8.20 28.05
N ASP A 125 7.47 8.22 28.24
CA ASP A 125 8.44 7.70 27.28
C ASP A 125 8.33 6.19 27.12
N ILE A 126 8.22 5.43 28.22
CA ILE A 126 7.99 3.98 28.19
C ILE A 126 6.69 3.68 27.44
N PHE A 127 5.61 4.43 27.69
CA PHE A 127 4.34 4.27 27.00
C PHE A 127 4.46 4.54 25.49
N ASN A 128 5.04 5.68 25.11
CA ASN A 128 5.18 6.10 23.71
C ASN A 128 6.08 5.14 22.92
N ASN A 129 7.23 4.76 23.47
CA ASN A 129 8.14 3.80 22.85
C ASN A 129 7.52 2.42 22.72
N PHE A 130 6.81 1.93 23.75
CA PHE A 130 6.13 0.63 23.68
C PHE A 130 5.07 0.58 22.57
N TRP A 131 4.25 1.63 22.41
CA TRP A 131 3.17 1.63 21.41
C TRP A 131 3.63 2.01 19.99
N SER A 132 4.78 2.68 19.83
CA SER A 132 5.36 2.97 18.51
C SER A 132 5.91 1.72 17.81
N MET A 133 6.35 0.72 18.58
CA MET A 133 7.03 -0.48 18.08
C MET A 133 6.16 -1.36 17.15
N PRO A 134 6.74 -1.92 16.07
CA PRO A 134 6.02 -2.56 14.97
C PRO A 134 5.68 -4.05 15.20
N SER A 135 6.13 -4.69 16.28
CA SER A 135 5.84 -6.10 16.60
C SER A 135 5.68 -6.34 18.10
N TRP A 136 5.22 -7.52 18.49
CA TRP A 136 5.13 -7.90 19.91
C TRP A 136 6.49 -8.34 20.46
N GLU A 137 7.33 -8.86 19.57
CA GLU A 137 8.68 -9.36 19.83
C GLU A 137 9.62 -8.21 20.16
N THR A 138 9.56 -7.11 19.39
CA THR A 138 10.32 -5.87 19.66
C THR A 138 9.91 -5.24 20.99
N ARG A 139 8.63 -5.25 21.35
CA ARG A 139 8.14 -4.79 22.65
C ARG A 139 8.63 -5.63 23.82
N LYS A 140 8.65 -6.96 23.68
CA LYS A 140 9.23 -7.84 24.71
C LYS A 140 10.71 -7.51 24.93
N LEU A 141 11.46 -7.36 23.85
CA LEU A 141 12.89 -7.01 23.92
C LEU A 141 13.09 -5.65 24.59
N TYR A 142 12.27 -4.64 24.24
CA TYR A 142 12.31 -3.33 24.89
C TYR A 142 12.05 -3.42 26.39
N ILE A 143 10.96 -4.08 26.82
CA ILE A 143 10.69 -4.28 28.25
C ILE A 143 11.83 -5.08 28.93
N GLN A 144 12.49 -6.00 28.24
CA GLN A 144 13.68 -6.70 28.75
C GLN A 144 14.91 -5.79 28.89
N THR A 145 15.11 -4.79 28.01
CA THR A 145 16.19 -3.80 28.17
C THR A 145 15.95 -2.82 29.32
N LEU A 146 14.71 -2.70 29.79
CA LEU A 146 14.32 -1.84 30.90
C LEU A 146 14.39 -2.53 32.29
N VAL A 147 14.74 -3.83 32.37
CA VAL A 147 14.77 -4.58 33.63
C VAL A 147 16.01 -5.46 33.74
N GLU A 148 16.59 -5.54 34.94
CA GLU A 148 17.79 -6.34 35.17
C GLU A 148 17.44 -7.79 35.56
N ASN A 149 18.13 -8.77 34.96
CA ASN A 149 17.98 -10.19 35.30
C ASN A 149 19.02 -10.60 36.35
N VAL A 150 18.64 -10.50 37.63
CA VAL A 150 19.51 -10.81 38.77
C VAL A 150 19.43 -12.30 39.14
N PRO A 151 20.55 -13.02 39.36
CA PRO A 151 20.51 -14.41 39.81
C PRO A 151 19.83 -14.58 41.18
N ILE A 152 19.18 -15.72 41.41
CA ILE A 152 18.53 -16.01 42.70
C ILE A 152 19.58 -16.28 43.77
N LYS A 153 19.66 -15.39 44.78
CA LYS A 153 20.60 -15.49 45.91
C LYS A 153 20.39 -16.74 46.80
N GLN A 154 19.15 -17.21 46.96
CA GLN A 154 18.83 -18.38 47.79
C GLN A 154 17.56 -19.10 47.31
N LYS A 155 17.55 -20.43 47.33
CA LYS A 155 16.34 -21.26 47.16
C LYS A 155 15.90 -21.78 48.54
N LYS A 156 14.63 -21.59 48.92
CA LYS A 156 14.02 -22.20 50.12
C LYS A 156 13.13 -23.36 49.69
N GLY A 157 13.32 -24.54 50.29
CA GLY A 157 12.58 -25.77 50.00
C GLY A 157 13.39 -26.78 49.17
N GLY A 158 13.20 -28.08 49.46
CA GLY A 158 13.96 -29.18 48.83
C GLY A 158 13.52 -29.56 47.41
N VAL A 159 12.42 -28.99 46.90
CA VAL A 159 11.98 -29.23 45.51
C VAL A 159 12.74 -28.29 44.57
N ALA A 160 13.36 -28.86 43.54
CA ALA A 160 14.19 -28.12 42.58
C ALA A 160 13.36 -27.12 41.75
N SER A 161 13.30 -25.86 42.20
CA SER A 161 12.66 -24.78 41.42
C SER A 161 13.40 -24.55 40.10
N ARG A 162 12.63 -24.57 39.01
CA ARG A 162 13.07 -24.26 37.62
C ARG A 162 13.50 -22.80 37.43
N ARG A 163 13.09 -21.90 38.33
CA ARG A 163 13.44 -20.47 38.28
C ARG A 163 14.94 -20.31 38.54
N LYS A 164 15.64 -19.57 37.68
CA LYS A 164 17.09 -19.28 37.78
C LYS A 164 17.39 -17.82 38.14
N THR A 165 16.61 -16.89 37.61
CA THR A 165 16.75 -15.43 37.81
C THR A 165 15.53 -14.82 38.48
N SER A 166 15.69 -13.57 38.90
CA SER A 166 14.66 -12.63 39.31
C SER A 166 14.79 -11.36 38.49
N LEU A 167 13.71 -10.60 38.38
CA LEU A 167 13.76 -9.27 37.79
C LEU A 167 14.01 -8.24 38.90
N SER A 168 14.92 -7.31 38.63
CA SER A 168 15.09 -6.07 39.37
C SER A 168 14.66 -4.90 38.48
N TYR A 169 13.99 -3.92 39.08
CA TYR A 169 13.42 -2.78 38.37
C TYR A 169 14.14 -1.53 38.88
N HIS A 170 14.91 -0.91 37.98
CA HIS A 170 15.78 0.25 38.26
C HIS A 170 15.44 1.46 37.38
N LEU A 171 14.30 1.39 36.69
CA LEU A 171 13.58 2.54 36.14
C LEU A 171 12.92 3.27 37.31
#